data_AF-R1DNU4-F1
#
_entry.id   AF-R1DNU4-F1
#
_cell.length_a   1.000
_cell.length_b   1.000
_cell.length_c   1.000
_cell.angle_alpha   90.00
_cell.angle_beta   90.00
_cell.angle_gamma   90.00
#
_symmetry.space_group_name_H-M   'P 1'
#
loop_
_entity.id
_entity.type
_entity.pdbx_description
1 polymer ?
#
loop_
_entity_poly.entity_id
_entity_poly.type
_entity_poly.pdbx_seq_one_letter_code
_entity_poly.pdbx_strand_id
1 'polypeptide(L)'
;MQSNEALLIKTLLARSCPSARLSRVQRVQNKKLWRAYSNHRDEELVHSCDGGDVNEMLLFHGTAERAAEDVLAHQNGLDPRFSNGGFYGQGIYLAEDPSYPIGGRYAHRISGSGGSRVQLLIVKAALGSQQEMGQRISAESRAMRMPDVRVEGPPRLLYDSVRGGPHRPFVSGGGENGCDASIVHVVYESRQMYPAYVIEVEMEMGAEVLAMDVAAAVAALRAHGSVSRVALAACGRLGRLCKEAQNKQPAADTGALEAIVAALQAHPQHAGVQQFGCWAMGSVCFGFDAAAFARKQRAADAAGIEVAVAALQAHPQVAGIARMQRAAAVGAIELVVAALQAHPQVAGVQQYGCSALGNVCFGSDAAASAADAGAIEAIVAAMQAHPQAVRVQQLGCMALGNVCFGSDAAARARRQRAVTAGATEAIVAAMQAHRQETGVQKNGCMAMANVCSDTDAAGFARIQRAADAGGIEVAVAALQAHPQVADVQQYGCLALVNVCFGSDAAAFARKQRAADAGGIELVVAAMLAHPQVAGVQENGCWALFNVCSGTDAAARARRQRAVTAGATEAAAGAMRAHPGDAAAQRQGQNLRDLLA
;
A
#
# COMPACT_ATOMS: atom_id res chain seq x y z
N MET A 1 -10.49 -49.62 8.74
CA MET A 1 -11.80 -48.98 9.02
C MET A 1 -11.56 -47.51 9.29
N GLN A 2 -12.19 -46.59 8.56
CA GLN A 2 -12.10 -45.16 8.87
C GLN A 2 -12.96 -44.88 10.12
N SER A 3 -12.46 -44.09 11.07
CA SER A 3 -13.26 -43.72 12.25
C SER A 3 -14.47 -42.87 11.83
N ASN A 4 -15.59 -42.99 12.54
CA ASN A 4 -16.81 -42.20 12.28
C ASN A 4 -16.52 -40.68 12.28
N GLU A 5 -15.56 -40.23 13.09
CA GLU A 5 -15.08 -38.84 13.13
C GLU A 5 -14.43 -38.40 11.83
N ALA A 6 -13.55 -39.23 11.26
CA ALA A 6 -12.89 -38.91 10.00
C ALA A 6 -13.89 -38.85 8.85
N LEU A 7 -14.92 -39.71 8.86
CA LEU A 7 -15.98 -39.67 7.86
C LEU A 7 -16.81 -38.38 7.98
N LEU A 8 -17.25 -38.01 9.20
CA LEU A 8 -17.95 -36.76 9.45
C LEU A 8 -17.16 -35.54 8.96
N ILE A 9 -15.87 -35.47 9.31
CA ILE A 9 -15.00 -34.35 8.92
C ILE A 9 -14.81 -34.30 7.40
N LYS A 10 -14.66 -35.45 6.73
CA LYS A 10 -14.62 -35.49 5.26
C LYS A 10 -15.91 -34.97 4.64
N THR A 11 -17.06 -35.36 5.17
CA THR A 11 -18.36 -34.86 4.71
C THR A 11 -18.46 -33.34 4.87
N LEU A 12 -18.02 -32.80 6.02
CA LEU A 12 -18.00 -31.35 6.25
C LEU A 12 -17.03 -30.63 5.30
N LEU A 13 -15.85 -31.20 5.04
CA LEU A 13 -14.88 -30.66 4.07
C LEU A 13 -15.45 -30.62 2.65
N ALA A 14 -16.10 -31.70 2.23
CA ALA A 14 -16.64 -31.83 0.88
C ALA A 14 -17.79 -30.86 0.57
N ARG A 15 -18.44 -30.25 1.58
CA ARG A 15 -19.54 -29.29 1.39
C ARG A 15 -19.14 -28.09 0.53
N SER A 16 -17.94 -27.54 0.73
CA SER A 16 -17.45 -26.38 -0.02
C SER A 16 -16.01 -26.53 -0.54
N CYS A 17 -15.32 -27.62 -0.21
CA CYS A 17 -13.97 -27.93 -0.66
C CYS A 17 -13.87 -29.37 -1.20
N PRO A 18 -14.50 -29.71 -2.33
CA PRO A 18 -14.49 -31.07 -2.85
C PRO A 18 -13.09 -31.59 -3.24
N SER A 19 -12.13 -30.69 -3.49
CA SER A 19 -10.72 -31.01 -3.79
C SER A 19 -9.82 -31.08 -2.55
N ALA A 20 -10.37 -30.88 -1.35
CA ALA A 20 -9.63 -30.98 -0.10
C ALA A 20 -9.55 -32.44 0.36
N ARG A 21 -8.33 -32.96 0.46
CA ARG A 21 -8.07 -34.30 0.99
C ARG A 21 -7.71 -34.22 2.47
N LEU A 22 -8.54 -34.81 3.32
CA LEU A 22 -8.23 -34.93 4.74
C LEU A 22 -7.03 -35.86 4.95
N SER A 23 -5.92 -35.31 5.43
CA SER A 23 -4.66 -36.03 5.64
C SER A 23 -4.45 -36.45 7.09
N ARG A 24 -4.95 -35.68 8.06
CA ARG A 24 -4.87 -36.00 9.49
C ARG A 24 -6.09 -35.46 10.23
N VAL A 25 -6.55 -36.22 11.23
CA VAL A 25 -7.51 -35.80 12.26
C VAL A 25 -6.90 -36.09 13.61
N GLN A 26 -6.88 -35.08 14.48
CA GLN A 26 -6.48 -35.23 15.87
C GLN A 26 -7.58 -34.67 16.76
N ARG A 27 -8.19 -35.53 17.57
CA ARG A 27 -9.13 -35.13 18.60
C ARG A 27 -8.39 -34.39 19.71
N VAL A 28 -8.89 -33.22 20.09
CA VAL A 28 -8.37 -32.47 21.24
C VAL A 28 -8.98 -33.08 22.52
N GLN A 29 -8.15 -33.36 23.51
CA GLN A 29 -8.55 -33.96 24.80
C GLN A 29 -8.18 -33.05 25.96
N ASN A 30 -8.76 -31.84 26.02
CA ASN A 30 -8.54 -30.91 27.12
C ASN A 30 -9.72 -30.94 28.11
N LYS A 31 -9.56 -31.67 29.23
CA LYS A 31 -10.62 -31.82 30.24
C LYS A 31 -11.02 -30.49 30.90
N LYS A 32 -10.10 -29.54 31.06
CA LYS A 32 -10.38 -28.23 31.66
C LYS A 32 -11.29 -27.42 30.74
N LEU A 33 -10.91 -27.30 29.46
CA LEU A 33 -11.71 -26.59 28.47
C LEU A 33 -13.05 -27.27 28.23
N TRP A 34 -13.08 -28.61 28.20
CA TRP A 34 -14.34 -29.35 28.07
C TRP A 34 -15.30 -29.07 29.22
N ARG A 35 -14.83 -29.11 30.47
CA ARG A 35 -15.67 -28.77 31.64
C ARG A 35 -16.17 -27.33 31.57
N ALA A 36 -15.30 -26.38 31.23
CA ALA A 36 -15.70 -24.98 31.11
C ALA A 36 -16.78 -24.79 30.02
N TYR A 37 -16.60 -25.45 28.88
CA TYR A 37 -17.55 -25.43 27.77
C TYR A 37 -18.89 -26.11 28.10
N SER A 38 -18.86 -27.35 28.59
CA SER A 38 -20.08 -28.09 28.92
C SER A 38 -20.87 -27.41 30.03
N ASN A 39 -20.21 -26.90 31.08
CA ASN A 39 -20.90 -26.18 32.14
C ASN A 39 -21.56 -24.90 31.60
N HIS A 40 -20.85 -24.09 30.82
CA HIS A 40 -21.43 -22.87 30.25
C HIS A 40 -22.58 -23.18 29.28
N ARG A 41 -22.44 -24.24 28.47
CA ARG A 41 -23.51 -24.70 27.58
C ARG A 41 -24.74 -25.18 28.36
N ASP A 42 -24.56 -26.13 29.27
CA ASP A 42 -25.65 -26.91 29.89
C ASP A 42 -26.32 -26.19 31.07
N GLU A 43 -25.58 -25.32 31.79
CA GLU A 43 -26.05 -24.67 33.02
C GLU A 43 -26.22 -23.15 32.87
N GLU A 44 -25.58 -22.51 31.89
CA GLU A 44 -25.72 -21.05 31.67
C GLU A 44 -26.60 -20.76 30.44
N LEU A 45 -26.20 -21.21 29.25
CA LEU A 45 -26.89 -20.88 28.00
C LEU A 45 -28.27 -21.54 27.85
N VAL A 46 -28.46 -22.77 28.33
CA VAL A 46 -29.77 -23.46 28.29
C VAL A 46 -30.87 -22.64 28.96
N HIS A 47 -30.53 -21.84 29.99
CA HIS A 47 -31.50 -21.01 30.70
C HIS A 47 -31.74 -19.63 30.07
N SER A 48 -30.83 -19.13 29.23
CA SER A 48 -30.95 -17.84 28.54
C SER A 48 -31.54 -17.94 27.13
N CYS A 49 -31.47 -19.13 26.52
CA CYS A 49 -31.92 -19.39 25.15
C CYS A 49 -33.38 -19.85 25.08
N ASP A 50 -34.07 -19.45 24.02
CA ASP A 50 -35.49 -19.80 23.82
C ASP A 50 -35.64 -21.31 23.65
N GLY A 51 -36.48 -21.94 24.48
CA GLY A 51 -36.73 -23.37 24.45
C GLY A 51 -35.55 -24.26 24.86
N GLY A 52 -34.47 -23.68 25.40
CA GLY A 52 -33.27 -24.41 25.83
C GLY A 52 -32.35 -24.84 24.68
N ASP A 53 -32.59 -24.40 23.44
CA ASP A 53 -31.69 -24.66 22.32
C ASP A 53 -30.49 -23.70 22.35
N VAL A 54 -29.34 -24.24 22.72
CA VAL A 54 -28.06 -23.51 22.82
C VAL A 54 -27.42 -23.22 21.47
N ASN A 55 -28.03 -23.67 20.36
CA ASN A 55 -27.52 -23.50 19.00
C ASN A 55 -26.08 -24.03 18.88
N GLU A 56 -25.86 -25.29 19.29
CA GLU A 56 -24.54 -25.92 19.22
C GLU A 56 -24.18 -26.26 17.77
N MET A 57 -23.12 -25.64 17.26
CA MET A 57 -22.62 -25.89 15.90
C MET A 57 -21.18 -26.41 15.90
N LEU A 58 -20.82 -27.11 14.82
CA LEU A 58 -19.46 -27.53 14.53
C LEU A 58 -18.92 -26.70 13.37
N LEU A 59 -17.96 -25.82 13.64
CA LEU A 59 -17.51 -24.75 12.73
C LEU A 59 -16.00 -24.79 12.50
N PHE A 60 -15.54 -24.17 11.42
CA PHE A 60 -14.14 -24.11 11.03
C PHE A 60 -13.45 -22.83 11.51
N HIS A 61 -12.23 -22.96 12.03
CA HIS A 61 -11.39 -21.85 12.43
C HIS A 61 -9.97 -22.02 11.89
N GLY A 62 -9.41 -20.95 11.33
CA GLY A 62 -8.03 -20.91 10.87
C GLY A 62 -7.16 -20.10 11.85
N THR A 63 -5.96 -20.61 12.16
CA THR A 63 -5.02 -20.01 13.12
C THR A 63 -3.94 -19.13 12.47
N ALA A 64 -4.07 -18.86 11.18
CA ALA A 64 -3.19 -18.03 10.36
C ALA A 64 -1.71 -18.38 10.52
N GLU A 65 -0.88 -17.47 11.01
CA GLU A 65 0.56 -17.70 11.14
C GLU A 65 0.93 -18.67 12.27
N ARG A 66 0.00 -19.01 13.18
CA ARG A 66 0.26 -19.87 14.34
C ARG A 66 -0.19 -21.31 14.10
N ALA A 67 0.60 -22.27 14.58
CA ALA A 67 0.18 -23.66 14.60
C ALA A 67 -0.96 -23.85 15.62
N ALA A 68 -1.83 -24.82 15.38
CA ALA A 68 -2.92 -25.16 16.30
C ALA A 68 -2.40 -25.53 17.69
N GLU A 69 -1.24 -26.18 17.76
CA GLU A 69 -0.60 -26.57 19.03
C GLU A 69 -0.29 -25.34 19.91
N ASP A 70 0.21 -24.25 19.32
CA ASP A 70 0.52 -23.01 20.05
C ASP A 70 -0.75 -22.34 20.58
N VAL A 71 -1.83 -22.37 19.79
CA VAL A 71 -3.14 -21.83 20.19
C VAL A 71 -3.75 -22.66 21.33
N LEU A 72 -3.65 -23.99 21.23
CA LEU A 72 -4.21 -24.91 22.21
C LEU A 72 -3.39 -25.02 23.50
N ALA A 73 -2.13 -24.60 23.49
CA ALA A 73 -1.28 -24.52 24.68
C ALA A 73 -1.73 -23.44 25.67
N HIS A 74 -2.48 -22.44 25.21
CA HIS A 74 -3.01 -21.39 26.09
C HIS A 74 -4.07 -21.95 27.05
N GLN A 75 -4.08 -21.47 28.30
CA GLN A 75 -4.94 -21.98 29.37
C GLN A 75 -6.46 -21.90 29.10
N ASN A 76 -6.86 -21.03 28.18
CA ASN A 76 -8.25 -20.83 27.73
C ASN A 76 -8.49 -21.36 26.29
N GLY A 77 -7.48 -21.96 25.66
CA GLY A 77 -7.54 -22.35 24.24
C GLY A 77 -7.79 -21.13 23.34
N LEU A 78 -8.93 -21.13 22.64
CA LEU A 78 -9.37 -20.01 21.81
C LEU A 78 -9.81 -18.82 22.68
N ASP A 79 -8.93 -17.83 22.79
CA ASP A 79 -9.15 -16.62 23.61
C ASP A 79 -9.34 -15.38 22.72
N PRO A 80 -10.55 -14.77 22.71
CA PRO A 80 -10.87 -13.59 21.90
C PRO A 80 -9.89 -12.42 22.08
N ARG A 81 -9.19 -12.32 23.21
CA ARG A 81 -8.20 -11.25 23.45
C ARG A 81 -7.00 -11.30 22.51
N PHE A 82 -6.71 -12.46 21.90
CA PHE A 82 -5.68 -12.59 20.87
C PHE A 82 -6.20 -12.36 19.46
N SER A 83 -7.48 -12.07 19.30
CA SER A 83 -8.05 -11.65 18.01
C SER A 83 -7.64 -10.21 17.72
N ASN A 84 -7.17 -9.94 16.50
CA ASN A 84 -6.95 -8.58 15.99
C ASN A 84 -8.27 -7.92 15.53
N GLY A 85 -9.41 -8.58 15.74
CA GLY A 85 -10.72 -8.13 15.28
C GLY A 85 -11.01 -8.48 13.82
N GLY A 86 -12.16 -8.00 13.35
CA GLY A 86 -12.67 -8.27 12.02
C GLY A 86 -13.95 -7.48 11.74
N PHE A 87 -14.83 -8.04 10.92
CA PHE A 87 -16.08 -7.39 10.49
C PHE A 87 -17.04 -6.99 11.63
N TYR A 88 -17.00 -7.75 12.72
CA TYR A 88 -17.83 -7.61 13.90
C TYR A 88 -16.97 -7.42 15.16
N GLY A 89 -15.81 -6.78 15.01
CA GLY A 89 -14.93 -6.43 16.12
C GLY A 89 -14.18 -7.62 16.72
N GLN A 90 -13.79 -7.50 18.00
CA GLN A 90 -12.78 -8.35 18.64
C GLN A 90 -13.34 -9.64 19.23
N GLY A 91 -13.71 -10.57 18.35
CA GLY A 91 -14.12 -11.94 18.71
C GLY A 91 -13.36 -13.02 17.95
N ILE A 92 -13.65 -14.28 18.25
CA ILE A 92 -13.20 -15.45 17.48
C ILE A 92 -14.19 -15.72 16.34
N TYR A 93 -13.68 -15.74 15.10
CA TYR A 93 -14.47 -15.95 13.89
C TYR A 93 -14.46 -17.43 13.51
N LEU A 94 -15.65 -17.99 13.36
CA LEU A 94 -15.90 -19.39 13.04
C LEU A 94 -16.75 -19.48 11.76
N ALA A 95 -16.26 -20.14 10.72
CA ALA A 95 -16.95 -20.25 9.44
C ALA A 95 -17.76 -21.56 9.34
N GLU A 96 -18.93 -21.50 8.70
CA GLU A 96 -19.69 -22.72 8.36
C GLU A 96 -18.98 -23.55 7.28
N ASP A 97 -18.35 -22.87 6.32
CA ASP A 97 -17.74 -23.48 5.14
C ASP A 97 -16.21 -23.48 5.23
N PRO A 98 -15.55 -24.62 5.02
CA PRO A 98 -14.09 -24.74 5.10
C PRO A 98 -13.35 -24.00 3.99
N SER A 99 -14.01 -23.72 2.86
CA SER A 99 -13.45 -22.88 1.78
C SER A 99 -13.10 -21.48 2.24
N TYR A 100 -13.80 -20.94 3.25
CA TYR A 100 -13.52 -19.63 3.79
C TYR A 100 -12.13 -19.56 4.45
N PRO A 101 -11.80 -20.38 5.46
CA PRO A 101 -10.45 -20.36 6.02
C PRO A 101 -9.38 -20.88 5.04
N ILE A 102 -9.68 -21.86 4.18
CA ILE A 102 -8.71 -22.47 3.24
C ILE A 102 -8.35 -21.55 2.07
N GLY A 103 -9.35 -20.92 1.45
CA GLY A 103 -9.16 -20.01 0.31
C GLY A 103 -8.51 -18.67 0.71
N GLY A 104 -8.57 -18.32 1.99
CA GLY A 104 -7.99 -17.10 2.54
C GLY A 104 -6.57 -17.21 3.08
N ARG A 105 -6.21 -16.24 3.93
CA ARG A 105 -4.96 -16.22 4.73
C ARG A 105 -5.10 -16.86 6.11
N TYR A 106 -6.25 -17.47 6.39
CA TYR A 106 -6.62 -17.87 7.74
C TYR A 106 -6.19 -19.29 8.07
N ALA A 107 -6.15 -20.22 7.11
CA ALA A 107 -5.63 -21.55 7.36
C ALA A 107 -4.12 -21.50 7.64
N HIS A 108 -3.66 -22.23 8.66
CA HIS A 108 -2.23 -22.29 8.96
C HIS A 108 -1.51 -23.17 7.94
N ARG A 109 -0.51 -22.63 7.26
CA ARG A 109 0.24 -23.37 6.24
C ARG A 109 1.38 -24.16 6.86
N ILE A 110 1.37 -25.48 6.67
CA ILE A 110 2.40 -26.36 7.20
C ILE A 110 3.70 -26.12 6.42
N SER A 111 4.77 -25.82 7.14
CA SER A 111 6.09 -25.57 6.55
C SER A 111 6.63 -26.82 5.84
N GLY A 112 7.42 -26.62 4.78
CA GLY A 112 7.97 -27.72 3.98
C GLY A 112 6.99 -28.38 3.01
N SER A 113 5.70 -28.00 3.01
CA SER A 113 4.71 -28.56 2.09
C SER A 113 4.53 -27.77 0.77
N GLY A 114 5.33 -26.72 0.54
CA GLY A 114 5.12 -25.81 -0.59
C GLY A 114 3.75 -25.10 -0.61
N GLY A 115 3.06 -25.07 0.55
CA GLY A 115 1.74 -24.50 0.74
C GLY A 115 0.56 -25.42 0.40
N SER A 116 0.79 -26.68 0.02
CA SER A 116 -0.26 -27.65 -0.31
C SER A 116 -1.01 -28.21 0.92
N ARG A 117 -0.40 -28.18 2.11
CA ARG A 117 -0.98 -28.69 3.34
C ARG A 117 -1.28 -27.54 4.28
N VAL A 118 -2.50 -27.54 4.79
CA VAL A 118 -2.99 -26.55 5.74
C VAL A 118 -3.57 -27.22 6.97
N GLN A 119 -3.51 -26.52 8.09
CA GLN A 119 -4.05 -26.95 9.38
C GLN A 119 -5.20 -26.02 9.77
N LEU A 120 -6.28 -26.63 10.28
CA LEU A 120 -7.47 -25.94 10.79
C LEU A 120 -7.89 -26.52 12.13
N LEU A 121 -8.62 -25.72 12.89
CA LEU A 121 -9.40 -26.17 14.04
C LEU A 121 -10.86 -26.38 13.62
N ILE A 122 -11.45 -27.47 14.08
CA ILE A 122 -12.90 -27.65 14.11
C ILE A 122 -13.35 -27.39 15.54
N VAL A 123 -14.24 -26.42 15.70
CA VAL A 123 -14.67 -25.87 16.98
C VAL A 123 -16.13 -26.20 17.20
N LYS A 124 -16.43 -26.82 18.35
CA LYS A 124 -17.79 -26.87 18.89
C LYS A 124 -18.09 -25.52 19.52
N ALA A 125 -19.16 -24.85 19.07
CA ALA A 125 -19.55 -23.54 19.56
C ALA A 125 -21.01 -23.58 20.02
N ALA A 126 -21.27 -23.20 21.26
CA ALA A 126 -22.62 -22.96 21.78
C ALA A 126 -22.95 -21.48 21.51
N LEU A 127 -23.63 -21.23 20.39
CA LEU A 127 -23.80 -19.88 19.85
C LEU A 127 -24.89 -19.09 20.58
N GLY A 128 -25.77 -19.78 21.29
CA GLY A 128 -26.91 -19.21 21.97
C GLY A 128 -27.75 -18.34 21.04
N SER A 129 -28.23 -17.23 21.58
CA SER A 129 -29.03 -16.25 20.85
C SER A 129 -28.13 -15.33 20.04
N GLN A 130 -28.28 -15.34 18.72
CA GLN A 130 -27.37 -14.61 17.83
C GLN A 130 -27.94 -13.26 17.38
N GLN A 131 -27.09 -12.24 17.34
CA GLN A 131 -27.39 -11.00 16.66
C GLN A 131 -27.15 -11.16 15.15
N GLU A 132 -28.22 -11.03 14.36
CA GLU A 132 -28.15 -11.12 12.90
C GLU A 132 -27.67 -9.81 12.29
N MET A 133 -26.45 -9.84 11.75
CA MET A 133 -25.81 -8.69 11.11
C MET A 133 -25.93 -8.71 9.58
N GLY A 134 -26.30 -9.85 8.99
CA GLY A 134 -26.30 -10.06 7.55
C GLY A 134 -24.95 -9.65 6.95
N GLN A 135 -24.97 -8.91 5.85
CA GLN A 135 -23.74 -8.40 5.20
C GLN A 135 -23.32 -7.00 5.68
N ARG A 136 -23.97 -6.45 6.72
CA ARG A 136 -23.72 -5.07 7.18
C ARG A 136 -22.36 -4.99 7.85
N ILE A 137 -21.50 -4.11 7.35
CA ILE A 137 -20.21 -3.81 7.96
C ILE A 137 -19.98 -2.30 7.95
N SER A 138 -19.73 -1.73 9.12
CA SER A 138 -19.50 -0.30 9.33
C SER A 138 -18.26 -0.06 10.20
N ALA A 139 -18.00 1.19 10.56
CA ALA A 139 -16.96 1.48 11.56
C ALA A 139 -17.39 0.99 12.95
N GLU A 140 -18.68 1.10 13.25
CA GLU A 140 -19.30 0.68 14.51
C GLU A 140 -19.23 -0.84 14.66
N SER A 141 -19.61 -1.60 13.63
CA SER A 141 -19.56 -3.07 13.69
C SER A 141 -18.13 -3.58 13.91
N ARG A 142 -17.12 -2.92 13.31
CA ARG A 142 -15.71 -3.24 13.48
C ARG A 142 -15.16 -2.86 14.86
N ALA A 143 -15.81 -1.93 15.56
CA ALA A 143 -15.43 -1.49 16.90
C ALA A 143 -16.10 -2.31 18.02
N MET A 144 -17.00 -3.23 17.68
CA MET A 144 -17.70 -4.08 18.65
C MET A 144 -16.72 -4.88 19.53
N ARG A 145 -17.06 -5.01 20.81
CA ARG A 145 -16.36 -5.92 21.75
C ARG A 145 -17.23 -7.08 22.23
N MET A 146 -18.54 -6.95 22.04
CA MET A 146 -19.56 -7.94 22.32
C MET A 146 -20.82 -7.61 21.50
N PRO A 147 -21.78 -8.54 21.38
CA PRO A 147 -23.07 -8.30 20.73
C PRO A 147 -23.95 -7.30 21.51
N ASP A 148 -24.98 -6.77 20.84
CA ASP A 148 -25.93 -5.81 21.40
C ASP A 148 -26.91 -6.44 22.40
N VAL A 149 -27.75 -5.57 22.99
CA VAL A 149 -28.85 -5.95 23.88
C VAL A 149 -30.01 -6.55 23.08
N ARG A 150 -30.47 -7.73 23.49
CA ARG A 150 -31.68 -8.38 22.95
C ARG A 150 -32.95 -7.89 23.63
N VAL A 151 -32.92 -7.71 24.96
CA VAL A 151 -34.07 -7.25 25.76
C VAL A 151 -33.65 -6.10 26.68
N GLU A 152 -34.22 -4.90 26.44
CA GLU A 152 -34.00 -3.69 27.25
C GLU A 152 -34.99 -3.63 28.43
N GLY A 153 -34.80 -4.47 29.44
CA GLY A 153 -35.64 -4.46 30.66
C GLY A 153 -35.20 -5.59 31.60
N PRO A 154 -35.51 -5.55 32.91
CA PRO A 154 -35.04 -6.56 33.85
C PRO A 154 -35.76 -7.92 33.66
N PRO A 155 -35.02 -9.04 33.48
CA PRO A 155 -33.56 -9.11 33.36
C PRO A 155 -33.08 -8.68 31.96
N ARG A 156 -32.08 -7.79 31.92
CA ARG A 156 -31.51 -7.32 30.64
C ARG A 156 -30.78 -8.49 30.00
N LEU A 157 -31.18 -8.86 28.78
CA LEU A 157 -30.60 -9.98 28.04
C LEU A 157 -29.75 -9.45 26.89
N LEU A 158 -28.52 -9.93 26.76
CA LEU A 158 -27.63 -9.66 25.64
C LEU A 158 -27.73 -10.80 24.62
N TYR A 159 -27.36 -10.52 23.37
CA TYR A 159 -27.04 -11.62 22.44
C TYR A 159 -25.73 -12.29 22.85
N ASP A 160 -25.65 -13.61 22.66
CA ASP A 160 -24.51 -14.44 23.06
C ASP A 160 -23.43 -14.50 21.97
N SER A 161 -23.80 -14.29 20.70
CA SER A 161 -22.87 -14.26 19.57
C SER A 161 -23.39 -13.41 18.41
N VAL A 162 -22.55 -13.18 17.40
CA VAL A 162 -22.96 -12.53 16.15
C VAL A 162 -23.00 -13.56 15.03
N ARG A 163 -24.03 -13.49 14.18
CA ARG A 163 -24.10 -14.19 12.90
C ARG A 163 -24.05 -13.17 11.77
N GLY A 164 -23.12 -13.34 10.85
CA GLY A 164 -22.93 -12.41 9.75
C GLY A 164 -22.42 -13.07 8.48
N GLY A 165 -22.73 -12.47 7.35
CA GLY A 165 -22.38 -12.95 6.03
C GLY A 165 -23.60 -13.31 5.16
N PRO A 166 -23.40 -14.06 4.07
CA PRO A 166 -22.12 -14.69 3.70
C PRO A 166 -21.05 -13.64 3.37
N HIS A 167 -19.85 -13.86 3.88
CA HIS A 167 -18.66 -13.05 3.59
C HIS A 167 -17.66 -13.89 2.84
N ARG A 168 -16.78 -13.25 2.08
CA ARG A 168 -15.62 -13.92 1.49
C ARG A 168 -14.37 -13.63 2.32
N PRO A 169 -13.31 -14.43 2.20
CA PRO A 169 -12.00 -14.02 2.67
C PRO A 169 -11.72 -12.67 2.02
N PHE A 170 -11.42 -11.63 2.80
CA PHE A 170 -11.08 -10.28 2.34
C PHE A 170 -12.21 -9.28 2.01
N VAL A 171 -13.48 -9.67 1.81
CA VAL A 171 -14.57 -8.71 1.48
C VAL A 171 -15.91 -9.02 2.16
N SER A 172 -16.68 -7.96 2.49
CA SER A 172 -18.09 -8.06 2.87
C SER A 172 -18.96 -8.50 1.71
N GLY A 173 -19.92 -9.37 2.00
CA GLY A 173 -21.08 -9.61 1.13
C GLY A 173 -20.96 -10.84 0.22
N GLY A 174 -22.13 -11.26 -0.28
CA GLY A 174 -22.28 -12.29 -1.30
C GLY A 174 -22.15 -11.67 -2.69
N GLY A 175 -21.27 -12.22 -3.52
CA GLY A 175 -21.24 -11.93 -4.95
C GLY A 175 -21.83 -13.07 -5.76
N GLU A 176 -22.26 -12.80 -6.99
CA GLU A 176 -22.76 -13.82 -7.92
C GLU A 176 -21.68 -14.91 -8.12
N ASN A 177 -22.05 -16.16 -7.80
CA ASN A 177 -21.32 -17.42 -8.08
C ASN A 177 -19.92 -17.61 -7.47
N GLY A 178 -19.64 -17.16 -6.24
CA GLY A 178 -18.33 -17.37 -5.57
C GLY A 178 -18.26 -18.61 -4.66
N CYS A 179 -17.31 -19.52 -4.92
CA CYS A 179 -17.10 -20.79 -4.21
C CYS A 179 -16.39 -20.70 -2.83
N ASP A 180 -16.17 -19.49 -2.31
CA ASP A 180 -15.41 -19.24 -1.07
C ASP A 180 -16.13 -18.36 -0.03
N ALA A 181 -17.39 -18.00 -0.27
CA ALA A 181 -18.18 -17.25 0.70
C ALA A 181 -18.73 -18.18 1.81
N SER A 182 -18.81 -17.67 3.04
CA SER A 182 -19.40 -18.41 4.16
C SER A 182 -20.10 -17.50 5.15
N ILE A 183 -21.12 -18.05 5.82
CA ILE A 183 -21.62 -17.47 7.06
C ILE A 183 -20.54 -17.60 8.13
N VAL A 184 -20.31 -16.51 8.85
CA VAL A 184 -19.32 -16.44 9.91
C VAL A 184 -20.03 -16.12 11.21
N HIS A 185 -19.77 -16.94 12.22
CA HIS A 185 -20.22 -16.74 13.59
C HIS A 185 -19.07 -16.16 14.41
N VAL A 186 -19.33 -15.11 15.18
CA VAL A 186 -18.33 -14.45 16.01
C VAL A 186 -18.69 -14.63 17.47
N VAL A 187 -17.74 -15.22 18.21
CA VAL A 187 -17.91 -15.57 19.63
C VAL A 187 -16.92 -14.76 20.46
N TYR A 188 -17.40 -14.18 21.57
CA TYR A 188 -16.66 -13.20 22.38
C TYR A 188 -16.30 -13.72 23.79
N GLU A 189 -16.79 -14.90 24.17
CA GLU A 189 -16.44 -15.60 25.41
C GLU A 189 -15.83 -16.97 25.11
N SER A 190 -14.66 -17.25 25.66
CA SER A 190 -13.94 -18.52 25.44
C SER A 190 -14.73 -19.73 25.88
N ARG A 191 -15.52 -19.61 26.95
CA ARG A 191 -16.33 -20.73 27.49
C ARG A 191 -17.45 -21.17 26.54
N GLN A 192 -17.83 -20.38 25.54
CA GLN A 192 -18.78 -20.79 24.50
C GLN A 192 -18.17 -21.73 23.46
N MET A 193 -16.85 -21.98 23.49
CA MET A 193 -16.13 -22.73 22.46
C MET A 193 -15.31 -23.87 23.03
N TYR A 194 -15.33 -25.00 22.34
CA TYR A 194 -14.40 -26.10 22.55
C TYR A 194 -13.73 -26.50 21.23
N PRO A 195 -12.40 -26.33 21.07
CA PRO A 195 -11.70 -26.83 19.89
C PRO A 195 -11.74 -28.36 19.95
N ALA A 196 -12.55 -29.00 19.11
CA ALA A 196 -12.83 -30.42 19.16
C ALA A 196 -11.79 -31.24 18.39
N TYR A 197 -11.34 -30.72 17.24
CA TYR A 197 -10.37 -31.39 16.38
C TYR A 197 -9.35 -30.41 15.81
N VAL A 198 -8.11 -30.87 15.69
CA VAL A 198 -7.11 -30.32 14.77
C VAL A 198 -7.15 -31.19 13.53
N ILE A 199 -7.32 -30.58 12.36
CA ILE A 199 -7.30 -31.29 11.07
C ILE A 199 -6.17 -30.77 10.21
N GLU A 200 -5.56 -31.67 9.45
CA GLU A 200 -4.65 -31.30 8.38
C GLU A 200 -5.28 -31.69 7.04
N VAL A 201 -5.37 -30.71 6.16
CA VAL A 201 -5.99 -30.84 4.86
C VAL A 201 -4.91 -30.63 3.82
N GLU A 202 -4.80 -31.58 2.90
CA GLU A 202 -4.00 -31.41 1.70
C GLU A 202 -4.92 -30.92 0.58
N MET A 203 -4.56 -29.78 0.00
CA MET A 203 -5.18 -29.31 -1.23
C MET A 203 -4.59 -30.13 -2.36
N GLU A 204 -5.42 -30.86 -3.10
CA GLU A 204 -4.98 -31.54 -4.32
C GLU A 204 -4.60 -30.49 -5.38
N MET A 205 -3.34 -30.08 -5.33
CA MET A 205 -2.61 -29.71 -6.53
C MET A 205 -2.06 -31.01 -7.08
N GLY A 206 -2.67 -31.54 -8.15
CA GLY A 206 -2.30 -32.84 -8.69
C GLY A 206 -0.76 -33.01 -8.73
N ALA A 207 -0.25 -34.15 -8.27
CA ALA A 207 1.19 -34.40 -8.15
C ALA A 207 1.94 -34.08 -9.47
N GLU A 208 1.27 -34.22 -10.60
CA GLU A 208 1.71 -33.81 -11.93
C GLU A 208 2.04 -32.31 -12.01
N VAL A 209 1.20 -31.42 -11.46
CA VAL A 209 1.43 -29.96 -11.43
C VAL A 209 2.61 -29.58 -10.53
N LEU A 210 2.83 -30.32 -9.45
CA LEU A 210 3.99 -30.11 -8.56
C LEU A 210 5.28 -30.67 -9.17
N ALA A 211 5.19 -31.63 -10.09
CA ALA A 211 6.32 -32.14 -10.86
C ALA A 211 6.65 -31.28 -12.08
N MET A 212 5.72 -30.45 -12.58
CA MET A 212 5.97 -29.57 -13.73
C MET A 212 7.19 -28.68 -13.49
N ASP A 213 8.14 -28.75 -14.41
CA ASP A 213 9.16 -27.74 -14.58
C ASP A 213 8.59 -26.54 -15.37
N VAL A 214 9.46 -25.58 -15.71
CA VAL A 214 9.07 -24.39 -16.46
C VAL A 214 8.45 -24.76 -17.81
N ALA A 215 9.07 -25.67 -18.56
CA ALA A 215 8.63 -26.04 -19.90
C ALA A 215 7.26 -26.74 -19.87
N ALA A 216 7.07 -27.67 -18.92
CA ALA A 216 5.81 -28.39 -18.74
C ALA A 216 4.67 -27.46 -18.33
N ALA A 217 4.93 -26.49 -17.45
CA ALA A 217 3.91 -25.53 -17.04
C ALA A 217 3.51 -24.58 -18.19
N VAL A 218 4.46 -24.13 -19.01
CA VAL A 218 4.17 -23.33 -20.22
C VAL A 218 3.43 -24.15 -21.27
N ALA A 219 3.81 -25.41 -21.49
CA ALA A 219 3.12 -26.31 -22.41
C ALA A 219 1.65 -26.54 -21.99
N ALA A 220 1.41 -26.72 -20.69
CA ALA A 220 0.05 -26.85 -20.15
C ALA A 220 -0.80 -25.60 -20.39
N LEU A 221 -0.23 -24.39 -20.20
CA LEU A 221 -0.93 -23.14 -20.52
C LEU A 221 -1.24 -23.01 -22.02
N ARG A 222 -0.32 -23.43 -22.90
CA ARG A 222 -0.56 -23.38 -24.35
C ARG A 222 -1.64 -24.36 -24.81
N ALA A 223 -1.60 -25.58 -24.30
CA ALA A 223 -2.54 -26.63 -24.71
C ALA A 223 -3.93 -26.45 -24.10
N HIS A 224 -4.01 -25.96 -22.86
CA HIS A 224 -5.23 -25.99 -22.06
C HIS A 224 -5.49 -24.68 -21.28
N GLY A 225 -4.89 -23.57 -21.70
CA GLY A 225 -5.05 -22.26 -21.05
C GLY A 225 -6.49 -21.73 -21.03
N SER A 226 -7.36 -22.20 -21.93
CA SER A 226 -8.80 -21.90 -21.92
C SER A 226 -9.57 -22.65 -20.84
N VAL A 227 -8.94 -23.57 -20.09
CA VAL A 227 -9.55 -24.29 -18.97
C VAL A 227 -9.11 -23.67 -17.66
N SER A 228 -10.05 -23.07 -16.91
CA SER A 228 -9.75 -22.24 -15.73
C SER A 228 -8.94 -22.96 -14.65
N ARG A 229 -9.24 -24.24 -14.37
CA ARG A 229 -8.48 -25.05 -13.41
C ARG A 229 -7.02 -25.26 -13.83
N VAL A 230 -6.76 -25.42 -15.14
CA VAL A 230 -5.41 -25.65 -15.67
C VAL A 230 -4.64 -24.33 -15.70
N ALA A 231 -5.28 -23.26 -16.17
CA ALA A 231 -4.72 -21.91 -16.17
C ALA A 231 -4.30 -21.49 -14.75
N LEU A 232 -5.17 -21.67 -13.76
CA LEU A 232 -4.89 -21.35 -12.37
C LEU A 232 -3.71 -22.16 -11.83
N ALA A 233 -3.71 -23.47 -12.05
CA ALA A 233 -2.67 -24.38 -11.57
C ALA A 233 -1.30 -24.08 -12.20
N ALA A 234 -1.25 -23.90 -13.52
CA ALA A 234 -0.02 -23.68 -14.28
C ALA A 234 0.56 -22.28 -14.03
N CYS A 235 -0.27 -21.22 -13.97
CA CYS A 235 0.17 -19.88 -13.55
C CYS A 235 0.71 -19.93 -12.11
N GLY A 236 0.00 -20.59 -11.19
CA GLY A 236 0.45 -20.75 -9.80
C GLY A 236 1.74 -21.57 -9.65
N ARG A 237 2.03 -22.48 -10.59
CA ARG A 237 3.30 -23.22 -10.64
C ARG A 237 4.42 -22.35 -11.20
N LEU A 238 4.19 -21.66 -12.32
CA LEU A 238 5.17 -20.76 -12.94
C LEU A 238 5.62 -19.65 -11.99
N GLY A 239 4.67 -19.02 -11.27
CA GLY A 239 5.01 -18.00 -10.28
C GLY A 239 5.91 -18.53 -9.15
N ARG A 240 5.74 -19.79 -8.71
CA ARG A 240 6.62 -20.42 -7.71
C ARG A 240 8.01 -20.69 -8.27
N LEU A 241 8.08 -21.30 -9.46
CA LEU A 241 9.35 -21.62 -10.11
C LEU A 241 10.17 -20.36 -10.38
N CYS A 242 9.52 -19.28 -10.82
CA CYS A 242 10.17 -18.02 -11.17
C CYS A 242 10.49 -17.12 -9.96
N LYS A 243 10.28 -17.60 -8.72
CA LYS A 243 10.93 -16.95 -7.56
C LYS A 243 12.45 -17.10 -7.63
N GLU A 244 12.92 -18.27 -8.07
CA GLU A 244 14.32 -18.56 -8.29
C GLU A 244 14.82 -17.84 -9.55
N ALA A 245 15.89 -17.05 -9.42
CA ALA A 245 16.39 -16.20 -10.51
C ALA A 245 16.76 -16.99 -11.77
N GLN A 246 17.34 -18.19 -11.60
CA GLN A 246 17.75 -19.09 -12.68
C GLN A 246 16.61 -19.56 -13.60
N ASN A 247 15.37 -19.57 -13.11
CA ASN A 247 14.22 -20.07 -13.87
C ASN A 247 13.55 -18.98 -14.73
N LYS A 248 13.84 -17.70 -14.47
CA LYS A 248 13.10 -16.60 -15.08
C LYS A 248 13.44 -16.41 -16.56
N GLN A 249 14.71 -16.54 -16.94
CA GLN A 249 15.11 -16.45 -18.34
C GLN A 249 14.63 -17.65 -19.17
N PRO A 250 14.80 -18.91 -18.71
CA PRO A 250 14.19 -20.06 -19.38
C PRO A 250 12.67 -19.96 -19.53
N ALA A 251 11.96 -19.40 -18.54
CA ALA A 251 10.52 -19.17 -18.63
C ALA A 251 10.15 -18.17 -19.73
N ALA A 252 10.92 -17.10 -19.87
CA ALA A 252 10.73 -16.17 -20.97
C ALA A 252 11.05 -16.82 -22.31
N ASP A 253 12.17 -17.51 -22.45
CA ASP A 253 12.60 -18.14 -23.70
C ASP A 253 11.60 -19.19 -24.20
N THR A 254 11.00 -19.93 -23.27
CA THR A 254 9.92 -20.89 -23.56
C THR A 254 8.59 -20.23 -23.91
N GLY A 255 8.46 -18.90 -23.78
CA GLY A 255 7.27 -18.10 -24.09
C GLY A 255 6.16 -18.19 -23.04
N ALA A 256 6.55 -18.16 -21.76
CA ALA A 256 5.61 -18.15 -20.64
C ALA A 256 4.75 -16.87 -20.61
N LEU A 257 5.30 -15.73 -21.03
CA LEU A 257 4.61 -14.43 -20.92
C LEU A 257 3.38 -14.40 -21.85
N GLU A 258 3.55 -14.83 -23.10
CA GLU A 258 2.47 -14.95 -24.07
C GLU A 258 1.41 -15.96 -23.61
N ALA A 259 1.84 -17.10 -23.05
CA ALA A 259 0.93 -18.13 -22.54
C ALA A 259 0.13 -17.66 -21.32
N ILE A 260 0.76 -16.90 -20.41
CA ILE A 260 0.10 -16.30 -19.25
C ILE A 260 -0.90 -15.23 -19.71
N VAL A 261 -0.53 -14.36 -20.64
CA VAL A 261 -1.43 -13.33 -21.17
C VAL A 261 -2.64 -13.97 -21.85
N ALA A 262 -2.44 -14.98 -22.70
CA ALA A 262 -3.54 -15.70 -23.34
C ALA A 262 -4.49 -16.34 -22.30
N ALA A 263 -3.95 -16.91 -21.22
CA ALA A 263 -4.77 -17.47 -20.15
C ALA A 263 -5.56 -16.39 -19.39
N LEU A 264 -4.94 -15.23 -19.12
CA LEU A 264 -5.62 -14.10 -18.50
C LEU A 264 -6.74 -13.56 -19.42
N GLN A 265 -6.52 -13.47 -20.72
CA GLN A 265 -7.53 -13.05 -21.70
C GLN A 265 -8.68 -14.03 -21.83
N ALA A 266 -8.40 -15.35 -21.74
CA ALA A 266 -9.43 -16.39 -21.80
C ALA A 266 -10.35 -16.40 -20.56
N HIS A 267 -9.89 -15.84 -19.43
CA HIS A 267 -10.58 -15.94 -18.14
C HIS A 267 -10.82 -14.59 -17.44
N PRO A 268 -11.38 -13.57 -18.11
CA PRO A 268 -11.44 -12.21 -17.60
C PRO A 268 -12.23 -12.08 -16.28
N GLN A 269 -13.23 -12.94 -16.06
CA GLN A 269 -14.06 -12.93 -14.85
C GLN A 269 -13.56 -13.87 -13.75
N HIS A 270 -12.56 -14.73 -14.01
CA HIS A 270 -12.10 -15.69 -13.02
C HIS A 270 -10.99 -15.12 -12.14
N ALA A 271 -11.36 -14.56 -10.99
CA ALA A 271 -10.44 -13.88 -10.07
C ALA A 271 -9.16 -14.66 -9.76
N GLY A 272 -9.25 -15.98 -9.53
CA GLY A 272 -8.08 -16.82 -9.27
C GLY A 272 -7.08 -16.89 -10.44
N VAL A 273 -7.56 -17.04 -11.69
CA VAL A 273 -6.69 -17.04 -12.87
C VAL A 273 -6.07 -15.66 -13.06
N GLN A 274 -6.85 -14.59 -12.88
CA GLN A 274 -6.37 -13.20 -12.94
C GLN A 274 -5.24 -12.95 -11.93
N GLN A 275 -5.45 -13.37 -10.68
CA GLN A 275 -4.49 -13.24 -9.60
C GLN A 275 -3.20 -14.03 -9.86
N PHE A 276 -3.32 -15.34 -10.12
CA PHE A 276 -2.16 -16.20 -10.29
C PHE A 276 -1.41 -15.90 -11.59
N GLY A 277 -2.10 -15.50 -12.66
CA GLY A 277 -1.48 -15.09 -13.92
C GLY A 277 -0.72 -13.77 -13.77
N CYS A 278 -1.31 -12.74 -13.16
CA CYS A 278 -0.60 -11.48 -12.89
C CYS A 278 0.63 -11.70 -12.00
N TRP A 279 0.50 -12.54 -10.97
CA TRP A 279 1.62 -12.90 -10.10
C TRP A 279 2.73 -13.67 -10.83
N ALA A 280 2.37 -14.65 -11.67
CA ALA A 280 3.32 -15.41 -12.47
C ALA A 280 4.08 -14.51 -13.45
N MET A 281 3.36 -13.67 -14.18
CA MET A 281 3.94 -12.68 -15.11
C MET A 281 4.89 -11.72 -14.38
N GLY A 282 4.49 -11.21 -13.20
CA GLY A 282 5.37 -10.39 -12.36
C GLY A 282 6.64 -11.12 -11.92
N SER A 283 6.52 -12.41 -11.56
CA SER A 283 7.65 -13.23 -11.12
C SER A 283 8.63 -13.50 -12.27
N VAL A 284 8.12 -13.80 -13.48
CA VAL A 284 8.91 -13.97 -14.70
C VAL A 284 9.64 -12.68 -15.04
N CYS A 285 9.00 -11.51 -14.91
CA CYS A 285 9.60 -10.22 -15.26
C CYS A 285 10.55 -9.64 -14.19
N PHE A 286 10.60 -10.21 -12.98
CA PHE A 286 11.33 -9.63 -11.85
C PHE A 286 12.85 -9.67 -12.06
N GLY A 287 13.50 -8.54 -11.82
CA GLY A 287 14.95 -8.34 -11.87
C GLY A 287 15.32 -6.94 -12.35
N PHE A 288 16.58 -6.56 -12.14
CA PHE A 288 17.13 -5.24 -12.49
C PHE A 288 18.29 -5.33 -13.51
N ASP A 289 18.52 -6.50 -14.10
CA ASP A 289 19.53 -6.75 -15.13
C ASP A 289 18.96 -6.62 -16.56
N ALA A 290 19.84 -6.57 -17.57
CA ALA A 290 19.46 -6.48 -18.99
C ALA A 290 18.47 -7.58 -19.42
N ALA A 291 18.65 -8.80 -18.93
CA ALA A 291 17.76 -9.93 -19.20
C ALA A 291 16.36 -9.69 -18.62
N ALA A 292 16.25 -9.12 -17.42
CA ALA A 292 14.99 -8.73 -16.82
C ALA A 292 14.28 -7.61 -17.59
N PHE A 293 15.00 -6.77 -18.31
CA PHE A 293 14.39 -5.75 -19.18
C PHE A 293 13.85 -6.33 -20.47
N ALA A 294 14.58 -7.23 -21.12
CA ALA A 294 14.09 -7.97 -22.27
C ALA A 294 12.80 -8.75 -21.93
N ARG A 295 12.74 -9.36 -20.74
CA ARG A 295 11.54 -10.04 -20.24
C ARG A 295 10.34 -9.10 -20.06
N LYS A 296 10.57 -7.90 -19.51
CA LYS A 296 9.51 -6.88 -19.35
C LYS A 296 9.01 -6.37 -20.70
N GLN A 297 9.91 -6.12 -21.65
CA GLN A 297 9.55 -5.72 -23.01
C GLN A 297 8.66 -6.77 -23.67
N ARG A 298 9.09 -8.04 -23.61
CA ARG A 298 8.33 -9.17 -24.17
C ARG A 298 6.95 -9.32 -23.55
N ALA A 299 6.80 -9.07 -22.25
CA ALA A 299 5.50 -9.09 -21.58
C ALA A 299 4.58 -7.99 -22.10
N ALA A 300 5.13 -6.82 -22.40
CA ALA A 300 4.38 -5.71 -22.95
C ALA A 300 4.01 -5.94 -24.42
N ASP A 301 4.92 -6.46 -25.24
CA ASP A 301 4.64 -6.84 -26.63
C ASP A 301 3.52 -7.90 -26.70
N ALA A 302 3.38 -8.71 -25.65
CA ALA A 302 2.30 -9.68 -25.50
C ALA A 302 0.98 -9.09 -24.94
N ALA A 303 0.84 -7.77 -24.84
CA ALA A 303 -0.30 -7.07 -24.22
C ALA A 303 -0.49 -7.35 -22.71
N GLY A 304 0.60 -7.65 -21.99
CA GLY A 304 0.56 -7.98 -20.57
C GLY A 304 0.20 -6.80 -19.66
N ILE A 305 0.44 -5.56 -20.10
CA ILE A 305 0.08 -4.36 -19.33
C ILE A 305 -1.44 -4.18 -19.37
N GLU A 306 -2.03 -4.19 -20.56
CA GLU A 306 -3.46 -4.03 -20.81
C GLU A 306 -4.26 -5.09 -20.05
N VAL A 307 -3.80 -6.33 -20.07
CA VAL A 307 -4.45 -7.44 -19.38
C VAL A 307 -4.29 -7.33 -17.87
N ALA A 308 -3.13 -6.91 -17.36
CA ALA A 308 -2.96 -6.63 -15.94
C ALA A 308 -3.85 -5.46 -15.47
N VAL A 309 -4.03 -4.43 -16.30
CA VAL A 309 -4.93 -3.30 -16.02
C VAL A 309 -6.39 -3.75 -16.02
N ALA A 310 -6.82 -4.51 -17.02
CA ALA A 310 -8.15 -5.10 -17.07
C ALA A 310 -8.41 -6.01 -15.85
N ALA A 311 -7.42 -6.80 -15.45
CA ALA A 311 -7.49 -7.61 -14.24
C ALA A 311 -7.65 -6.77 -12.97
N LEU A 312 -6.92 -5.66 -12.85
CA LEU A 312 -7.02 -4.73 -11.73
C LEU A 312 -8.37 -3.99 -11.68
N GLN A 313 -8.93 -3.65 -12.83
CA GLN A 313 -10.25 -3.00 -12.94
C GLN A 313 -11.39 -3.96 -12.60
N ALA A 314 -11.37 -5.16 -13.19
CA ALA A 314 -12.40 -6.17 -12.98
C ALA A 314 -12.30 -6.82 -11.58
N HIS A 315 -11.09 -6.87 -11.02
CA HIS A 315 -10.80 -7.51 -9.73
C HIS A 315 -9.88 -6.62 -8.87
N PRO A 316 -10.41 -5.55 -8.24
CA PRO A 316 -9.63 -4.62 -7.41
C PRO A 316 -8.79 -5.30 -6.31
N GLN A 317 -9.18 -6.49 -5.85
CA GLN A 317 -8.46 -7.35 -4.91
C GLN A 317 -7.13 -7.90 -5.46
N VAL A 318 -6.94 -8.00 -6.79
CA VAL A 318 -5.68 -8.40 -7.43
C VAL A 318 -4.58 -7.34 -7.22
N ALA A 319 -4.96 -6.09 -6.94
CA ALA A 319 -4.04 -5.00 -6.64
C ALA A 319 -3.15 -5.25 -5.42
N GLY A 320 -3.63 -6.05 -4.45
CA GLY A 320 -2.87 -6.43 -3.25
C GLY A 320 -1.62 -7.27 -3.54
N ILE A 321 -1.62 -8.04 -4.63
CA ILE A 321 -0.54 -8.96 -5.03
C ILE A 321 0.26 -8.40 -6.22
N ALA A 322 -0.38 -7.60 -7.09
CA ALA A 322 0.29 -6.80 -8.12
C ALA A 322 1.25 -5.73 -7.57
N ARG A 323 1.19 -5.46 -6.26
CA ARG A 323 2.13 -4.60 -5.49
C ARG A 323 3.62 -4.98 -5.62
N MET A 324 3.95 -6.09 -6.27
CA MET A 324 5.33 -6.53 -6.56
C MET A 324 5.84 -6.23 -7.98
N GLN A 325 5.11 -5.49 -8.83
CA GLN A 325 5.63 -5.10 -10.15
C GLN A 325 6.48 -3.82 -10.08
N ARG A 326 7.80 -4.01 -9.95
CA ARG A 326 8.81 -2.99 -10.27
C ARG A 326 9.26 -3.17 -11.73
N ALA A 327 8.87 -2.25 -12.60
CA ALA A 327 9.41 -2.08 -13.95
C ALA A 327 10.35 -0.87 -13.97
N ALA A 328 11.60 -1.02 -14.43
CA ALA A 328 12.55 0.10 -14.50
C ALA A 328 13.73 -0.11 -15.49
N ALA A 329 13.56 0.36 -16.75
CA ALA A 329 14.53 0.79 -17.81
C ALA A 329 15.32 -0.29 -18.61
N VAL A 330 15.37 -0.36 -19.96
CA VAL A 330 15.52 0.66 -21.03
C VAL A 330 14.62 0.30 -22.23
N GLY A 331 13.33 0.55 -22.09
CA GLY A 331 12.24 0.10 -22.99
C GLY A 331 10.93 0.03 -22.22
N ALA A 332 11.05 -0.19 -20.90
CA ALA A 332 9.99 0.01 -19.93
C ALA A 332 9.59 1.49 -19.73
N ILE A 333 10.39 2.49 -20.13
CA ILE A 333 10.04 3.90 -19.93
C ILE A 333 8.93 4.29 -20.90
N GLU A 334 9.15 4.06 -22.19
CA GLU A 334 8.22 4.31 -23.28
C GLU A 334 6.91 3.56 -23.04
N LEU A 335 6.98 2.31 -22.59
CA LEU A 335 5.81 1.51 -22.23
C LEU A 335 5.05 2.07 -21.03
N VAL A 336 5.74 2.51 -19.97
CA VAL A 336 5.09 3.14 -18.82
C VAL A 336 4.43 4.46 -19.24
N VAL A 337 5.09 5.25 -20.09
CA VAL A 337 4.51 6.47 -20.64
C VAL A 337 3.27 6.17 -21.49
N ALA A 338 3.35 5.19 -22.38
CA ALA A 338 2.22 4.75 -23.19
C ALA A 338 1.05 4.26 -22.31
N ALA A 339 1.32 3.51 -21.25
CA ALA A 339 0.30 3.05 -20.31
C ALA A 339 -0.36 4.21 -19.54
N LEU A 340 0.42 5.20 -19.10
CA LEU A 340 -0.11 6.42 -18.47
C LEU A 340 -1.03 7.18 -19.44
N GLN A 341 -0.63 7.30 -20.71
CA GLN A 341 -1.38 7.99 -21.76
C GLN A 341 -2.63 7.24 -22.21
N ALA A 342 -2.58 5.91 -22.31
CA ALA A 342 -3.69 5.07 -22.75
C ALA A 342 -4.78 4.92 -21.69
N HIS A 343 -4.42 5.06 -20.41
CA HIS A 343 -5.34 4.84 -19.28
C HIS A 343 -5.46 6.04 -18.33
N PRO A 344 -5.74 7.26 -18.84
CA PRO A 344 -5.68 8.50 -18.05
C PRO A 344 -6.69 8.52 -16.90
N GLN A 345 -7.79 7.78 -17.00
CA GLN A 345 -8.85 7.73 -15.99
C GLN A 345 -8.67 6.63 -14.93
N VAL A 346 -7.61 5.82 -15.02
CA VAL A 346 -7.38 4.69 -14.12
C VAL A 346 -6.36 5.06 -13.05
N ALA A 347 -6.83 5.53 -11.89
CA ALA A 347 -5.97 6.03 -10.81
C ALA A 347 -4.84 5.07 -10.41
N GLY A 348 -5.10 3.75 -10.44
CA GLY A 348 -4.07 2.73 -10.18
C GLY A 348 -2.92 2.77 -11.20
N VAL A 349 -3.22 2.85 -12.50
CA VAL A 349 -2.21 2.94 -13.56
C VAL A 349 -1.41 4.22 -13.40
N GLN A 350 -2.10 5.34 -13.18
CA GLN A 350 -1.47 6.64 -12.98
C GLN A 350 -0.51 6.63 -11.79
N GLN A 351 -0.96 6.08 -10.66
CA GLN A 351 -0.15 5.92 -9.46
C GLN A 351 1.12 5.08 -9.73
N TYR A 352 0.96 3.89 -10.30
CA TYR A 352 2.09 2.97 -10.47
C TYR A 352 3.05 3.43 -11.57
N GLY A 353 2.55 4.04 -12.63
CA GLY A 353 3.38 4.62 -13.68
C GLY A 353 4.21 5.80 -13.16
N CYS A 354 3.61 6.73 -12.41
CA CYS A 354 4.36 7.80 -11.73
C CYS A 354 5.42 7.22 -10.76
N SER A 355 5.06 6.19 -9.99
CA SER A 355 6.01 5.50 -9.11
C SER A 355 7.19 4.91 -9.87
N ALA A 356 6.94 4.24 -10.99
CA ALA A 356 7.96 3.60 -11.79
C ALA A 356 8.92 4.63 -12.39
N LEU A 357 8.37 5.68 -13.04
CA LEU A 357 9.15 6.77 -13.62
C LEU A 357 9.99 7.50 -12.57
N GLY A 358 9.41 7.80 -11.41
CA GLY A 358 10.14 8.45 -10.32
C GLY A 358 11.31 7.62 -9.79
N ASN A 359 11.13 6.30 -9.65
CA ASN A 359 12.20 5.41 -9.21
C ASN A 359 13.30 5.24 -10.26
N VAL A 360 12.93 5.14 -11.54
CA VAL A 360 13.90 5.04 -12.65
C VAL A 360 14.80 6.26 -12.71
N CYS A 361 14.23 7.46 -12.55
CA CYS A 361 14.97 8.71 -12.65
C CYS A 361 15.75 9.07 -11.39
N PHE A 362 15.61 8.30 -10.31
CA PHE A 362 16.31 8.57 -9.06
C PHE A 362 17.80 8.19 -9.18
N GLY A 363 18.68 9.19 -9.15
CA GLY A 363 20.14 8.97 -9.11
C GLY A 363 20.72 8.30 -10.35
N SER A 364 20.04 8.39 -11.50
CA SER A 364 20.46 7.76 -12.76
C SER A 364 20.42 8.75 -13.94
N ASP A 365 21.13 8.42 -15.01
CA ASP A 365 21.10 9.19 -16.27
C ASP A 365 19.80 8.96 -17.07
N ALA A 366 18.89 8.12 -16.58
CA ALA A 366 17.63 7.78 -17.26
C ALA A 366 16.63 8.94 -17.30
N ALA A 367 16.85 10.01 -16.54
CA ALA A 367 15.98 11.18 -16.54
C ALA A 367 15.90 11.85 -17.92
N ALA A 368 16.99 11.87 -18.69
CA ALA A 368 17.00 12.38 -20.06
C ALA A 368 16.12 11.53 -20.97
N SER A 369 16.35 10.22 -20.99
CA SER A 369 15.54 9.27 -21.78
C SER A 369 14.07 9.27 -21.38
N ALA A 370 13.77 9.40 -20.08
CA ALA A 370 12.40 9.53 -19.60
C ALA A 370 11.72 10.79 -20.12
N ALA A 371 12.42 11.93 -20.09
CA ALA A 371 11.90 13.14 -20.69
C ALA A 371 11.67 12.95 -22.19
N ASP A 372 12.64 12.43 -22.94
CA ASP A 372 12.53 12.19 -24.38
C ASP A 372 11.33 11.31 -24.74
N ALA A 373 11.06 10.27 -23.93
CA ALA A 373 9.91 9.38 -24.07
C ALA A 373 8.55 10.02 -23.72
N GLY A 374 8.50 11.25 -23.21
CA GLY A 374 7.25 11.94 -22.86
C GLY A 374 6.77 11.75 -21.42
N ALA A 375 7.66 11.31 -20.51
CA ALA A 375 7.30 11.06 -19.12
C ALA A 375 6.79 12.31 -18.40
N ILE A 376 7.38 13.48 -18.67
CA ILE A 376 7.02 14.73 -18.02
C ILE A 376 5.55 15.06 -18.31
N GLU A 377 5.16 15.07 -19.57
CA GLU A 377 3.78 15.36 -19.99
C GLU A 377 2.80 14.33 -19.42
N ALA A 378 3.16 13.04 -19.45
CA ALA A 378 2.33 11.98 -18.91
C ALA A 378 2.12 12.09 -17.40
N ILE A 379 3.16 12.44 -16.63
CA ILE A 379 3.06 12.64 -15.17
C ILE A 379 2.18 13.86 -14.86
N VAL A 380 2.34 14.97 -15.59
CA VAL A 380 1.51 16.16 -15.37
C VAL A 380 0.04 15.86 -15.70
N ALA A 381 -0.23 15.19 -16.82
CA ALA A 381 -1.58 14.77 -17.18
C ALA A 381 -2.19 13.83 -16.12
N ALA A 382 -1.40 12.90 -15.58
CA ALA A 382 -1.81 12.00 -14.49
C ALA A 382 -2.28 12.78 -13.25
N MET A 383 -1.48 13.77 -12.83
CA MET A 383 -1.80 14.63 -11.69
C MET A 383 -3.05 15.48 -11.95
N GLN A 384 -3.19 16.03 -13.16
CA GLN A 384 -4.36 16.84 -13.54
C GLN A 384 -5.64 16.03 -13.64
N ALA A 385 -5.57 14.78 -14.12
CA ALA A 385 -6.72 13.89 -14.23
C ALA A 385 -7.22 13.36 -12.87
N HIS A 386 -6.34 13.27 -11.87
CA HIS A 386 -6.66 12.68 -10.55
C HIS A 386 -6.36 13.62 -9.38
N PRO A 387 -6.93 14.85 -9.34
CA PRO A 387 -6.59 15.85 -8.34
C PRO A 387 -6.87 15.40 -6.90
N GLN A 388 -7.85 14.51 -6.70
CA GLN A 388 -8.24 14.01 -5.37
C GLN A 388 -7.53 12.71 -4.97
N ALA A 389 -6.82 12.04 -5.89
CA ALA A 389 -6.14 10.79 -5.57
C ALA A 389 -4.77 11.09 -4.92
N VAL A 390 -4.75 11.13 -3.57
CA VAL A 390 -3.56 11.43 -2.74
C VAL A 390 -2.30 10.74 -3.26
N ARG A 391 -2.39 9.45 -3.60
CA ARG A 391 -1.23 8.66 -4.01
C ARG A 391 -0.72 9.01 -5.41
N VAL A 392 -1.62 9.36 -6.35
CA VAL A 392 -1.22 9.86 -7.68
C VAL A 392 -0.51 11.20 -7.52
N GLN A 393 -1.04 12.10 -6.70
CA GLN A 393 -0.42 13.41 -6.43
C GLN A 393 0.96 13.26 -5.78
N GLN A 394 1.06 12.43 -4.74
CA GLN A 394 2.32 12.20 -4.03
C GLN A 394 3.41 11.65 -4.98
N LEU A 395 3.08 10.62 -5.77
CA LEU A 395 4.06 9.96 -6.64
C LEU A 395 4.32 10.76 -7.91
N GLY A 396 3.35 11.54 -8.39
CA GLY A 396 3.53 12.49 -9.49
C GLY A 396 4.52 13.59 -9.12
N CYS A 397 4.36 14.23 -7.95
CA CYS A 397 5.33 15.20 -7.44
C CYS A 397 6.72 14.58 -7.29
N MET A 398 6.82 13.37 -6.72
CA MET A 398 8.10 12.66 -6.58
C MET A 398 8.77 12.45 -7.95
N ALA A 399 8.01 11.97 -8.93
CA ALA A 399 8.52 11.68 -10.26
C ALA A 399 8.99 12.95 -10.99
N LEU A 400 8.21 14.03 -10.93
CA LEU A 400 8.61 15.33 -11.48
C LEU A 400 9.88 15.86 -10.82
N GLY A 401 9.98 15.76 -9.49
CA GLY A 401 11.17 16.15 -8.75
C GLY A 401 12.41 15.40 -9.21
N ASN A 402 12.32 14.08 -9.37
CA ASN A 402 13.44 13.25 -9.81
C ASN A 402 13.81 13.50 -11.28
N VAL A 403 12.83 13.60 -12.19
CA VAL A 403 13.08 13.88 -13.62
C VAL A 403 13.72 15.26 -13.82
N CYS A 404 13.35 16.25 -13.02
CA CYS A 404 13.86 17.62 -13.12
C CYS A 404 15.20 17.84 -12.38
N PHE A 405 15.73 16.84 -11.69
CA PHE A 405 16.99 16.94 -10.95
C PHE A 405 18.21 17.01 -11.89
N GLY A 406 19.27 17.65 -11.40
CA GLY A 406 20.57 17.81 -12.09
C GLY A 406 20.94 19.26 -12.38
N SER A 407 22.23 19.51 -12.61
CA SER A 407 22.80 20.85 -12.87
C SER A 407 23.32 21.04 -14.30
N ASP A 408 23.28 19.99 -15.13
CA ASP A 408 23.72 20.01 -16.51
C ASP A 408 22.69 20.66 -17.47
N ALA A 409 23.09 20.86 -18.73
CA ALA A 409 22.23 21.47 -19.75
C ALA A 409 20.96 20.63 -20.06
N ALA A 410 21.05 19.30 -19.98
CA ALA A 410 19.90 18.43 -20.20
C ALA A 410 18.87 18.60 -19.07
N ALA A 411 19.32 18.79 -17.83
CA ALA A 411 18.45 19.09 -16.69
C ALA A 411 17.71 20.42 -16.87
N ARG A 412 18.37 21.45 -17.41
CA ARG A 412 17.71 22.73 -17.76
C ARG A 412 16.62 22.54 -18.80
N ALA A 413 16.90 21.76 -19.84
CA ALA A 413 15.92 21.42 -20.87
C ALA A 413 14.71 20.66 -20.29
N ARG A 414 14.94 19.69 -19.40
CA ARG A 414 13.88 18.94 -18.70
C ARG A 414 13.01 19.86 -17.84
N ARG A 415 13.61 20.78 -17.06
CA ARG A 415 12.87 21.78 -16.28
C ARG A 415 12.04 22.70 -17.15
N GLN A 416 12.61 23.16 -18.26
CA GLN A 416 11.87 24.00 -19.21
C GLN A 416 10.68 23.25 -19.81
N ARG A 417 10.87 21.97 -20.18
CA ARG A 417 9.79 21.10 -20.67
C ARG A 417 8.71 20.86 -19.61
N ALA A 418 9.08 20.65 -18.35
CA ALA A 418 8.13 20.52 -17.24
C ALA A 418 7.26 21.76 -17.06
N VAL A 419 7.85 22.96 -17.15
CA VAL A 419 7.09 24.22 -17.08
C VAL A 419 6.17 24.39 -18.30
N THR A 420 6.63 24.05 -19.51
CA THR A 420 5.77 24.05 -20.71
C THR A 420 4.58 23.09 -20.56
N ALA A 421 4.80 21.92 -19.95
CA ALA A 421 3.74 20.94 -19.70
C ALA A 421 2.75 21.34 -18.58
N GLY A 422 3.01 22.41 -17.83
CA GLY A 422 2.16 22.86 -16.71
C GLY A 422 2.45 22.16 -15.37
N ALA A 423 3.67 21.64 -15.19
CA ALA A 423 4.08 20.98 -13.95
C ALA A 423 3.98 21.90 -12.73
N THR A 424 4.30 23.19 -12.89
CA THR A 424 4.25 24.18 -11.81
C THR A 424 2.86 24.30 -11.22
N GLU A 425 1.85 24.50 -12.06
CA GLU A 425 0.46 24.62 -11.65
C GLU A 425 -0.07 23.31 -11.06
N ALA A 426 0.32 22.17 -11.63
CA ALA A 426 -0.04 20.85 -11.12
C ALA A 426 0.53 20.59 -9.71
N ILE A 427 1.80 20.94 -9.46
CA ILE A 427 2.45 20.80 -8.15
C ILE A 427 1.75 21.70 -7.12
N VAL A 428 1.48 22.96 -7.46
CA VAL A 428 0.77 23.88 -6.57
C VAL A 428 -0.62 23.34 -6.22
N ALA A 429 -1.40 22.92 -7.23
CA ALA A 429 -2.73 22.38 -7.03
C ALA A 429 -2.72 21.12 -6.13
N ALA A 430 -1.74 20.23 -6.34
CA ALA A 430 -1.54 19.04 -5.51
C ALA A 430 -1.30 19.40 -4.03
N MET A 431 -0.40 20.35 -3.78
CA MET A 431 -0.08 20.81 -2.43
C MET A 431 -1.26 21.53 -1.76
N GLN A 432 -2.07 22.29 -2.52
CA GLN A 432 -3.27 22.96 -2.01
C GLN A 432 -4.39 21.98 -1.68
N ALA A 433 -4.62 20.96 -2.52
CA ALA A 433 -5.67 19.97 -2.32
C ALA A 433 -5.36 19.05 -1.11
N HIS A 434 -4.08 18.72 -0.91
CA HIS A 434 -3.65 17.71 0.07
C HIS A 434 -2.76 18.28 1.17
N ARG A 435 -3.16 19.40 1.78
CA ARG A 435 -2.37 20.13 2.80
C ARG A 435 -1.95 19.27 3.99
N GLN A 436 -2.78 18.30 4.39
CA GLN A 436 -2.52 17.44 5.55
C GLN A 436 -1.72 16.17 5.20
N GLU A 437 -1.50 15.90 3.92
CA GLU A 437 -0.79 14.70 3.47
C GLU A 437 0.72 14.97 3.39
N THR A 438 1.44 14.56 4.43
CA THR A 438 2.90 14.75 4.58
C THR A 438 3.69 14.36 3.33
N GLY A 439 3.33 13.23 2.71
CA GLY A 439 3.98 12.74 1.50
C GLY A 439 3.81 13.66 0.29
N VAL A 440 2.63 14.25 0.11
CA VAL A 440 2.36 15.21 -0.97
C VAL A 440 3.12 16.50 -0.72
N GLN A 441 3.09 17.02 0.51
CA GLN A 441 3.76 18.27 0.86
C GLN A 441 5.27 18.18 0.67
N LYS A 442 5.91 17.13 1.21
CA LYS A 442 7.34 16.85 1.03
C LYS A 442 7.72 16.81 -0.45
N ASN A 443 7.05 15.94 -1.21
CA ASN A 443 7.41 15.70 -2.60
C ASN A 443 7.09 16.91 -3.49
N GLY A 444 6.02 17.65 -3.18
CA GLY A 444 5.65 18.89 -3.85
C GLY A 444 6.70 19.98 -3.64
N CYS A 445 7.15 20.21 -2.40
CA CYS A 445 8.24 21.14 -2.11
C CYS A 445 9.54 20.74 -2.83
N MET A 446 9.92 19.46 -2.81
CA MET A 446 11.09 18.96 -3.53
C MET A 446 10.98 19.19 -5.04
N ALA A 447 9.83 18.87 -5.64
CA ALA A 447 9.60 19.07 -7.06
C ALA A 447 9.66 20.55 -7.44
N MET A 448 9.04 21.42 -6.64
CA MET A 448 9.06 22.86 -6.85
C MET A 448 10.47 23.44 -6.75
N ALA A 449 11.24 23.02 -5.75
CA ALA A 449 12.65 23.40 -5.61
C ALA A 449 13.45 23.02 -6.86
N ASN A 450 13.30 21.78 -7.35
CA ASN A 450 14.03 21.32 -8.52
C ASN A 450 13.59 22.08 -9.78
N VAL A 451 12.30 22.25 -10.05
CA VAL A 451 11.79 22.98 -11.24
C VAL A 451 12.26 24.44 -11.27
N CYS A 452 12.38 25.07 -10.10
CA CYS A 452 12.83 26.46 -9.93
C CYS A 452 14.35 26.60 -9.81
N SER A 453 15.12 25.55 -10.09
CA SER A 453 16.57 25.63 -10.14
C SER A 453 17.03 26.31 -11.45
N ASP A 454 18.18 26.99 -11.38
CA ASP A 454 18.92 27.76 -12.41
C ASP A 454 18.88 29.28 -12.24
N THR A 455 19.95 29.92 -12.71
CA THR A 455 20.20 31.37 -12.60
C THR A 455 20.33 32.06 -13.96
N ASP A 456 19.89 31.39 -15.04
CA ASP A 456 19.79 31.97 -16.38
C ASP A 456 18.42 32.65 -16.60
N ALA A 457 18.25 33.37 -17.71
CA ALA A 457 17.00 34.08 -18.01
C ALA A 457 15.78 33.15 -18.03
N ALA A 458 15.93 31.93 -18.54
CA ALA A 458 14.87 30.93 -18.54
C ALA A 458 14.54 30.46 -17.11
N GLY A 459 15.55 30.25 -16.26
CA GLY A 459 15.41 29.96 -14.83
C GLY A 459 14.63 31.04 -14.10
N PHE A 460 14.98 32.32 -14.30
CA PHE A 460 14.24 33.43 -13.69
C PHE A 460 12.78 33.49 -14.17
N ALA A 461 12.50 33.20 -15.45
CA ALA A 461 11.12 33.11 -15.94
C ALA A 461 10.34 31.95 -15.28
N ARG A 462 10.97 30.78 -15.09
CA ARG A 462 10.36 29.64 -14.37
C ARG A 462 10.07 29.98 -12.91
N ILE A 463 11.03 30.62 -12.23
CA ILE A 463 10.88 31.09 -10.85
C ILE A 463 9.70 32.08 -10.75
N GLN A 464 9.60 33.04 -11.66
CA GLN A 464 8.49 34.00 -11.67
C GLN A 464 7.14 33.30 -11.88
N ARG A 465 7.05 32.37 -12.83
CA ARG A 465 5.83 31.58 -13.04
C ARG A 465 5.43 30.75 -11.83
N ALA A 466 6.40 30.18 -11.11
CA ALA A 466 6.13 29.47 -9.85
C ALA A 466 5.56 30.40 -8.78
N ALA A 467 6.09 31.63 -8.67
CA ALA A 467 5.51 32.62 -7.78
C ALA A 467 4.11 33.04 -8.21
N ASP A 468 3.86 33.29 -9.49
CA ASP A 468 2.53 33.68 -10.01
C ASP A 468 1.48 32.58 -9.81
N ALA A 469 1.88 31.32 -9.90
CA ALA A 469 1.03 30.18 -9.62
C ALA A 469 0.71 30.00 -8.12
N GLY A 470 1.40 30.70 -7.20
CA GLY A 470 1.20 30.55 -5.75
C GLY A 470 2.19 29.61 -5.06
N GLY A 471 3.34 29.35 -5.68
CA GLY A 471 4.39 28.45 -5.18
C GLY A 471 4.97 28.85 -3.82
N ILE A 472 5.09 30.15 -3.57
CA ILE A 472 5.59 30.69 -2.29
C ILE A 472 4.60 30.33 -1.18
N GLU A 473 3.32 30.60 -1.41
CA GLU A 473 2.25 30.43 -0.43
C GLU A 473 2.06 28.95 -0.06
N VAL A 474 2.16 28.03 -1.02
CA VAL A 474 2.08 26.59 -0.72
C VAL A 474 3.32 26.06 0.00
N ALA A 475 4.52 26.59 -0.29
CA ALA A 475 5.73 26.22 0.44
C ALA A 475 5.63 26.67 1.91
N VAL A 476 5.18 27.90 2.15
CA VAL A 476 4.96 28.43 3.51
C VAL A 476 3.86 27.65 4.24
N ALA A 477 2.74 27.35 3.57
CA ALA A 477 1.67 26.54 4.14
C ALA A 477 2.12 25.11 4.49
N ALA A 478 3.03 24.51 3.70
CA ALA A 478 3.62 23.20 4.01
C ALA A 478 4.46 23.24 5.29
N LEU A 479 5.30 24.27 5.46
CA LEU A 479 6.08 24.50 6.68
C LEU A 479 5.16 24.62 7.91
N GLN A 480 4.07 25.38 7.77
CA GLN A 480 3.09 25.60 8.83
C GLN A 480 2.29 24.35 9.19
N ALA A 481 1.85 23.57 8.20
CA ALA A 481 0.99 22.40 8.42
C ALA A 481 1.76 21.22 9.03
N HIS A 482 3.07 21.10 8.78
CA HIS A 482 3.87 19.93 9.19
C HIS A 482 5.12 20.30 10.01
N PRO A 483 4.99 21.05 11.12
CA PRO A 483 6.14 21.61 11.86
C PRO A 483 7.06 20.52 12.42
N GLN A 484 6.54 19.31 12.65
CA GLN A 484 7.29 18.19 13.24
C GLN A 484 7.87 17.22 12.21
N VAL A 485 7.66 17.46 10.91
CA VAL A 485 8.13 16.55 9.85
C VAL A 485 9.37 17.14 9.19
N ALA A 486 10.55 16.71 9.61
CA ALA A 486 11.84 17.23 9.18
C ALA A 486 12.00 17.31 7.65
N ASP A 487 11.59 16.27 6.91
CA ASP A 487 11.64 16.26 5.45
C ASP A 487 10.81 17.41 4.82
N VAL A 488 9.61 17.66 5.33
CA VAL A 488 8.76 18.76 4.83
C VAL A 488 9.40 20.10 5.13
N GLN A 489 9.96 20.26 6.33
CA GLN A 489 10.67 21.48 6.72
C GLN A 489 11.89 21.74 5.82
N GLN A 490 12.70 20.70 5.57
CA GLN A 490 13.90 20.79 4.74
C GLN A 490 13.56 21.19 3.29
N TYR A 491 12.64 20.48 2.65
CA TYR A 491 12.29 20.76 1.26
C TYR A 491 11.44 22.02 1.12
N GLY A 492 10.61 22.37 2.10
CA GLY A 492 9.88 23.64 2.12
C GLY A 492 10.82 24.84 2.18
N CYS A 493 11.87 24.78 3.02
CA CYS A 493 12.92 25.80 3.05
C CYS A 493 13.66 25.88 1.70
N LEU A 494 14.01 24.74 1.10
CA LEU A 494 14.68 24.70 -0.20
C LEU A 494 13.81 25.27 -1.34
N ALA A 495 12.50 25.01 -1.31
CA ALA A 495 11.57 25.60 -2.27
C ALA A 495 11.56 27.14 -2.12
N LEU A 496 11.55 27.67 -0.90
CA LEU A 496 11.66 29.11 -0.66
C LEU A 496 12.99 29.70 -1.11
N VAL A 497 14.12 29.00 -0.90
CA VAL A 497 15.44 29.39 -1.42
C VAL A 497 15.36 29.67 -2.91
N ASN A 498 14.81 28.73 -3.68
CA ASN A 498 14.83 28.79 -5.15
C ASN A 498 13.74 29.73 -5.70
N VAL A 499 12.51 29.70 -5.19
CA VAL A 499 11.42 30.56 -5.68
C VAL A 499 11.66 32.04 -5.33
N CYS A 500 12.39 32.33 -4.25
CA CYS A 500 12.76 33.71 -3.88
C CYS A 500 14.12 34.16 -4.43
N PHE A 501 14.78 33.33 -5.25
CA PHE A 501 16.12 33.65 -5.77
C PHE A 501 16.10 34.82 -6.76
N GLY A 502 17.19 35.57 -6.80
CA GLY A 502 17.42 36.71 -7.69
C GLY A 502 17.66 38.04 -6.97
N SER A 503 18.03 39.05 -7.74
CA SER A 503 18.39 40.40 -7.26
C SER A 503 17.72 41.54 -8.03
N ASP A 504 16.73 41.22 -8.87
CA ASP A 504 15.92 42.20 -9.61
C ASP A 504 14.65 42.58 -8.83
N ALA A 505 13.89 43.54 -9.37
CA ALA A 505 12.66 44.02 -8.75
C ALA A 505 11.63 42.90 -8.55
N ALA A 506 11.54 41.96 -9.50
CA ALA A 506 10.66 40.81 -9.41
C ALA A 506 11.07 39.88 -8.25
N ALA A 507 12.36 39.62 -8.07
CA ALA A 507 12.88 38.86 -6.93
C ALA A 507 12.59 39.55 -5.60
N PHE A 508 12.74 40.86 -5.51
CA PHE A 508 12.39 41.59 -4.28
C PHE A 508 10.89 41.50 -3.97
N ALA A 509 10.01 41.57 -4.98
CA ALA A 509 8.58 41.35 -4.79
C ALA A 509 8.29 39.92 -4.30
N ARG A 510 8.94 38.89 -4.86
CA ARG A 510 8.82 37.50 -4.39
C ARG A 510 9.28 37.34 -2.94
N LYS A 511 10.42 37.92 -2.57
CA LYS A 511 10.92 37.89 -1.18
C LYS A 511 9.98 38.61 -0.22
N GLN A 512 9.36 39.71 -0.63
CA GLN A 512 8.36 40.40 0.18
C GLN A 512 7.10 39.55 0.35
N ARG A 513 6.61 38.90 -0.72
CA ARG A 513 5.49 37.94 -0.62
C ARG A 513 5.77 36.80 0.35
N ALA A 514 6.99 36.24 0.33
CA ALA A 514 7.39 35.20 1.28
C ALA A 514 7.36 35.70 2.73
N ALA A 515 7.81 36.94 2.97
CA ALA A 515 7.71 37.56 4.29
C ALA A 515 6.23 37.78 4.68
N ASP A 516 5.41 38.37 3.81
CA ASP A 516 3.99 38.64 4.08
C ASP A 516 3.19 37.36 4.39
N ALA A 517 3.55 36.24 3.75
CA ALA A 517 2.97 34.93 4.04
C ALA A 517 3.41 34.32 5.40
N GLY A 518 4.36 34.92 6.12
CA GLY A 518 4.89 34.40 7.38
C GLY A 518 6.07 33.44 7.23
N GLY A 519 6.70 33.40 6.04
CA GLY A 519 7.80 32.47 5.76
C GLY A 519 9.03 32.67 6.65
N ILE A 520 9.31 33.91 7.08
CA ILE A 520 10.47 34.20 7.95
C ILE A 520 10.30 33.51 9.30
N GLU A 521 9.18 33.74 9.99
CA GLU A 521 8.90 33.13 11.30
C GLU A 521 8.85 31.62 11.23
N LEU A 522 8.23 31.07 10.18
CA LEU A 522 8.09 29.63 10.01
C LEU A 522 9.42 28.95 9.73
N VAL A 523 10.33 29.56 8.96
CA VAL A 523 11.67 29.02 8.75
C VAL A 523 12.49 29.07 10.04
N VAL A 524 12.40 30.13 10.83
CA VAL A 524 13.06 30.16 12.15
C VAL A 524 12.51 29.06 13.07
N ALA A 525 11.18 28.92 13.14
CA ALA A 525 10.54 27.86 13.92
C ALA A 525 10.98 26.46 13.46
N ALA A 526 11.11 26.24 12.15
CA ALA A 526 11.61 24.99 11.58
C ALA A 526 13.03 24.67 12.05
N MET A 527 13.93 25.65 11.99
CA MET A 527 15.31 25.50 12.47
C MET A 527 15.38 25.20 13.97
N LEU A 528 14.54 25.86 14.77
CA LEU A 528 14.49 25.63 16.22
C LEU A 528 13.88 24.27 16.59
N ALA A 529 12.90 23.78 15.82
CA ALA A 529 12.26 22.48 16.04
C ALA A 529 13.13 21.29 15.62
N HIS A 530 14.01 21.48 14.62
CA HIS A 530 14.84 20.40 14.05
C HIS A 530 16.35 20.68 14.16
N PRO A 531 16.90 20.98 15.35
CA PRO A 531 18.29 21.43 15.50
C PRO A 531 19.33 20.37 15.10
N GLN A 532 18.93 19.09 15.02
CA GLN A 532 19.81 17.97 14.69
C GLN A 532 19.70 17.51 13.22
N VAL A 533 18.88 18.19 12.40
CA VAL A 533 18.69 17.82 11.00
C VAL A 533 19.43 18.82 10.11
N ALA A 534 20.62 18.40 9.66
CA ALA A 534 21.53 19.27 8.90
C ALA A 534 20.87 19.95 7.70
N GLY A 535 20.07 19.20 6.92
CA GLY A 535 19.36 19.74 5.76
C GLY A 535 18.33 20.83 6.11
N VAL A 536 17.65 20.74 7.26
CA VAL A 536 16.75 21.82 7.73
C VAL A 536 17.57 23.05 8.12
N GLN A 537 18.71 22.85 8.79
CA GLN A 537 19.56 23.95 9.24
C GLN A 537 20.20 24.69 8.06
N GLU A 538 20.78 23.96 7.10
CA GLU A 538 21.36 24.52 5.88
C GLU A 538 20.32 25.31 5.08
N ASN A 539 19.21 24.64 4.71
CA ASN A 539 18.20 25.24 3.85
C ASN A 539 17.47 26.37 4.58
N GLY A 540 17.27 26.27 5.89
CA GLY A 540 16.67 27.32 6.70
C GLY A 540 17.53 28.57 6.75
N CYS A 541 18.84 28.43 7.03
CA CYS A 541 19.77 29.55 6.99
C CYS A 541 19.80 30.22 5.61
N TRP A 542 19.86 29.40 4.55
CA TRP A 542 19.89 29.90 3.18
C TRP A 542 18.57 30.59 2.78
N ALA A 543 17.42 30.03 3.18
CA ALA A 543 16.12 30.63 2.92
C ALA A 543 16.01 32.00 3.58
N LEU A 544 16.38 32.12 4.87
CA LEU A 544 16.38 33.39 5.59
C LEU A 544 17.33 34.40 4.98
N PHE A 545 18.55 33.98 4.59
CA PHE A 545 19.51 34.86 3.92
C PHE A 545 18.93 35.40 2.61
N ASN A 546 18.40 34.52 1.75
CA ASN A 546 17.81 34.90 0.48
C ASN A 546 16.60 35.83 0.67
N VAL A 547 15.66 35.46 1.54
CA VAL A 547 14.45 36.25 1.81
C VAL A 547 14.77 37.58 2.47
N CYS A 548 15.85 37.73 3.24
CA CYS A 548 16.20 38.99 3.90
C CYS A 548 17.20 39.86 3.10
N SER A 549 17.74 39.34 2.00
CA SER A 549 18.69 40.06 1.15
C SER A 549 18.05 41.24 0.41
N GLY A 550 18.85 42.28 0.17
CA GLY A 550 18.48 43.54 -0.48
C GLY A 550 18.96 44.77 0.30
N THR A 551 19.03 45.91 -0.39
CA THR A 551 19.52 47.18 0.16
C THR A 551 18.40 48.20 0.42
N ASP A 552 17.18 47.90 -0.02
CA ASP A 552 16.00 48.75 0.14
C ASP A 552 15.41 48.74 1.56
N ALA A 553 14.43 49.62 1.81
CA ALA A 553 13.75 49.71 3.09
C ALA A 553 12.97 48.42 3.44
N ALA A 554 12.41 47.73 2.45
CA ALA A 554 11.69 46.48 2.65
C ALA A 554 12.64 45.35 3.11
N ALA A 555 13.87 45.31 2.60
CA ALA A 555 14.90 44.37 3.04
C ALA A 555 15.34 44.64 4.48
N ARG A 556 15.47 45.93 4.88
CA ARG A 556 15.71 46.28 6.30
C ARG A 556 14.56 45.82 7.20
N ALA A 557 13.31 46.00 6.76
CA ALA A 557 12.14 45.52 7.50
C ALA A 557 12.12 43.99 7.62
N ARG A 558 12.44 43.26 6.53
CA ARG A 558 12.57 41.79 6.53
C ARG A 558 13.68 41.32 7.48
N ARG A 559 14.85 41.98 7.48
CA ARG A 559 15.93 41.68 8.45
C ARG A 559 15.50 41.92 9.89
N GLN A 560 14.89 43.06 10.18
CA GLN A 560 14.40 43.36 11.53
C GLN A 560 13.38 42.32 12.00
N ARG A 561 12.48 41.89 11.10
CA ARG A 561 11.51 40.84 11.35
C ARG A 561 12.18 39.49 11.64
N ALA A 562 13.20 39.11 10.86
CA ALA A 562 13.98 37.91 11.10
C ALA A 562 14.71 37.94 12.46
N VAL A 563 15.31 39.08 12.82
CA VAL A 563 15.94 39.27 14.13
C VAL A 563 14.91 39.11 15.25
N THR A 564 13.74 39.77 15.14
CA THR A 564 12.66 39.64 16.13
C THR A 564 12.14 38.20 16.25
N ALA A 565 12.13 37.44 15.16
CA ALA A 565 11.71 36.03 15.16
C ALA A 565 12.75 35.07 15.78
N GLY A 566 13.98 35.53 16.06
CA GLY A 566 15.05 34.71 16.62
C GLY A 566 15.99 34.06 15.60
N ALA A 567 16.08 34.62 14.38
CA ALA A 567 16.93 34.07 13.32
C ALA A 567 18.43 34.06 13.70
N THR A 568 18.89 35.02 14.49
CA THR A 568 20.28 35.10 14.95
C THR A 568 20.62 33.94 15.88
N GLU A 569 19.77 33.64 16.87
CA GLU A 569 19.96 32.48 17.73
C GLU A 569 19.82 31.16 16.97
N ALA A 570 18.86 31.06 16.05
CA ALA A 570 18.67 29.88 15.22
C ALA A 570 19.91 29.58 14.35
N ALA A 571 20.49 30.60 13.70
CA ALA A 571 21.71 30.46 12.92
C ALA A 571 22.92 30.03 13.77
N ALA A 572 23.08 30.61 14.97
CA ALA A 572 24.12 30.19 15.90
C ALA A 572 23.89 28.76 16.43
N GLY A 573 22.62 28.39 16.64
CA GLY A 573 22.19 27.03 16.99
C GLY A 573 22.56 26.02 15.91
N ALA A 574 22.24 26.31 14.65
CA ALA A 574 22.59 25.52 13.47
C ALA A 574 24.09 25.23 13.41
N MET A 575 24.91 26.27 13.53
CA MET A 575 26.37 26.13 13.49
C MET A 575 26.91 25.32 14.67
N ARG A 576 26.35 25.47 15.87
CA ARG A 576 26.77 24.68 17.04
C ARG A 576 26.36 23.22 16.97
N ALA A 577 25.17 22.92 16.45
CA ALA A 577 24.68 21.55 16.33
C ALA A 577 25.38 20.76 15.22
N HIS A 578 25.87 21.44 14.18
CA HIS A 578 26.52 20.82 13.02
C HIS A 578 27.94 21.36 12.76
N PRO A 579 28.90 21.19 13.69
CA PRO A 579 30.25 21.74 13.56
C PRO A 579 31.05 21.16 12.38
N GLY A 580 30.74 19.92 11.97
CA GLY A 580 31.39 19.24 10.85
C GLY A 580 30.72 19.45 9.48
N ASP A 581 29.56 20.10 9.42
CA ASP A 581 28.84 20.33 8.15
C ASP A 581 29.23 21.69 7.57
N ALA A 582 30.07 21.68 6.53
CA ALA A 582 30.58 22.89 5.90
C ALA A 582 29.47 23.77 5.30
N ALA A 583 28.34 23.19 4.86
CA ALA A 583 27.25 23.94 4.29
C ALA A 583 26.43 24.64 5.37
N ALA A 584 26.10 23.93 6.45
CA ALA A 584 25.45 24.52 7.62
C ALA A 584 26.30 25.65 8.25
N GLN A 585 27.62 25.46 8.37
CA GLN A 585 28.53 26.50 8.87
C GLN A 585 28.50 27.75 7.98
N ARG A 586 28.67 27.57 6.67
CA ARG A 586 28.73 28.68 5.71
C ARG A 586 27.42 29.45 5.66
N GLN A 587 26.29 28.76 5.53
CA GLN A 587 24.99 29.43 5.44
C GLN A 587 24.60 30.09 6.76
N GLY A 588 24.90 29.45 7.89
CA GLY A 588 24.72 30.05 9.21
C GLY A 588 25.52 31.34 9.37
N GLN A 589 26.79 31.35 8.97
CA GLN A 589 27.62 32.56 9.04
C GLN A 589 27.12 33.66 8.09
N ASN A 590 26.79 33.33 6.84
CA ASN A 590 26.25 34.28 5.87
C ASN A 590 24.98 34.98 6.40
N LEU A 591 24.08 34.21 7.02
CA LEU A 591 22.87 34.76 7.61
C LEU A 591 23.19 35.69 8.79
N ARG A 592 24.13 35.31 9.67
CA ARG A 592 24.54 36.15 10.80
C ARG A 592 25.17 37.46 10.33
N ASP A 593 26.02 37.42 9.31
CA ASP A 593 26.65 38.61 8.74
C ASP A 593 25.62 39.54 8.07
N LEU A 594 24.57 38.98 7.48
CA LEU A 594 23.47 39.76 6.90
C LEU A 594 22.60 40.44 7.96
N LEU A 595 22.44 39.84 9.13
CA LEU A 595 21.56 40.33 10.21
C LEU A 595 22.26 41.23 11.23
N ALA A 596 23.60 41.29 11.21
CA ALA A 596 24.40 42.25 11.96
C ALA A 596 24.25 43.66 11.37
#